data_AF-A0A532V179-F1
#
_entry.id   AF-A0A532V179-F1
#
_cell.length_a   1.000
_cell.length_b   1.000
_cell.length_c   1.000
_cell.angle_alpha   90.00
_cell.angle_beta   90.00
_cell.angle_gamma   90.00
#
_symmetry.space_group_name_H-M   'P 1'
#
loop_
_entity.id
_entity.type
_entity.pdbx_description
1 polymer ?
#
loop_
_entity_poly.entity_id
_entity_poly.type
_entity_poly.pdbx_seq_one_letter_code
_entity_poly.pdbx_strand_id
1 'polypeptide(L)'
;MKFGVVYSVDVPEDEDINWHLPPVNERDELWTETEGDECYDYDYLGGIWSKGKHRKMLAVLTKGEFERFLADEELFAEDVRTGGSLGVPWANPWYGLAPAVSFTSDACGAIKNAYVTPLPGIAGHDNEKPYTERDWERVRAAVIAAYS
;
A
#
# COMPACT_ATOMS: atom_id res chain seq x y z
N MET A 1 -8.81 14.45 1.24
CA MET A 1 -7.49 13.87 0.95
C MET A 1 -7.71 12.45 0.45
N LYS A 2 -6.92 12.01 -0.54
CA LYS A 2 -6.94 10.63 -1.04
C LYS A 2 -5.60 9.95 -0.76
N PHE A 3 -5.55 8.63 -0.92
CA PHE A 3 -4.37 7.81 -0.66
C PHE A 3 -4.20 6.85 -1.84
N GLY A 4 -3.08 6.93 -2.53
CA GLY A 4 -2.67 5.88 -3.46
C GLY A 4 -2.04 4.75 -2.65
N VAL A 5 -2.57 3.55 -2.79
CA VAL A 5 -2.14 2.37 -2.02
C VAL A 5 -1.62 1.32 -2.99
N VAL A 6 -0.42 0.80 -2.71
CA VAL A 6 0.08 -0.46 -3.24
C VAL A 6 0.05 -1.44 -2.08
N TYR A 7 -0.85 -2.42 -2.12
CA TYR A 7 -0.98 -3.46 -1.11
C TYR A 7 -0.41 -4.77 -1.66
N SER A 8 0.40 -5.45 -0.88
CA SER A 8 0.88 -6.79 -1.20
C SER A 8 0.70 -7.72 -0.03
N VAL A 9 0.32 -8.95 -0.33
CA VAL A 9 0.18 -10.00 0.66
C VAL A 9 0.80 -11.30 0.17
N ASP A 10 1.48 -11.97 1.08
CA ASP A 10 2.10 -13.27 0.88
C ASP A 10 1.63 -14.24 1.96
N VAL A 11 1.20 -15.42 1.54
CA VAL A 11 0.69 -16.47 2.44
C VAL A 11 1.33 -17.84 2.12
N PRO A 12 1.41 -18.76 3.09
CA PRO A 12 1.79 -20.17 2.86
C PRO A 12 0.94 -20.88 1.80
N GLU A 13 1.47 -21.98 1.26
CA GLU A 13 0.80 -22.80 0.21
C GLU A 13 -0.61 -23.26 0.64
N ASP A 14 -0.78 -23.60 1.91
CA ASP A 14 -1.99 -24.17 2.50
C ASP A 14 -3.01 -23.13 3.00
N GLU A 15 -2.69 -21.84 2.95
CA GLU A 15 -3.58 -20.75 3.34
C GLU A 15 -4.35 -20.17 2.14
N ASP A 16 -5.61 -19.79 2.36
CA ASP A 16 -6.42 -19.15 1.32
C ASP A 16 -6.13 -17.64 1.31
N ILE A 17 -5.35 -17.20 0.31
CA ILE A 17 -4.95 -15.80 0.16
C ILE A 17 -6.15 -14.84 0.15
N ASN A 18 -7.34 -15.30 -0.28
CA ASN A 18 -8.54 -14.47 -0.31
C ASN A 18 -8.98 -13.95 1.05
N TRP A 19 -8.56 -14.59 2.15
CA TRP A 19 -8.84 -14.16 3.52
C TRP A 19 -8.02 -12.93 3.94
N HIS A 20 -6.98 -12.58 3.18
CA HIS A 20 -6.08 -11.46 3.46
C HIS A 20 -6.12 -10.37 2.37
N LEU A 21 -7.13 -10.44 1.51
CA LEU A 21 -7.37 -9.46 0.47
C LEU A 21 -8.53 -8.55 0.89
N PRO A 22 -8.49 -7.25 0.55
CA PRO A 22 -9.57 -6.30 0.82
C PRO A 22 -10.97 -6.84 0.46
N PRO A 23 -12.04 -6.44 1.18
CA PRO A 23 -13.36 -7.04 1.09
C PRO A 23 -13.86 -7.15 -0.36
N VAL A 24 -14.39 -8.32 -0.74
CA VAL A 24 -14.82 -8.64 -2.12
C VAL A 24 -15.77 -7.59 -2.69
N ASN A 25 -16.69 -7.06 -1.87
CA ASN A 25 -17.67 -6.06 -2.30
C ASN A 25 -17.04 -4.73 -2.71
N GLU A 26 -15.84 -4.42 -2.21
CA GLU A 26 -15.08 -3.20 -2.57
C GLU A 26 -13.90 -3.54 -3.52
N ARG A 27 -13.51 -4.82 -3.61
CA ARG A 27 -12.35 -5.31 -4.36
C ARG A 27 -12.47 -5.01 -5.85
N ASP A 28 -13.57 -5.38 -6.48
CA ASP A 28 -13.74 -5.25 -7.94
C ASP A 28 -13.99 -3.79 -8.38
N GLU A 29 -14.39 -2.92 -7.46
CA GLU A 29 -14.70 -1.51 -7.76
C GLU A 29 -13.52 -0.57 -7.46
N LEU A 30 -12.77 -0.83 -6.38
CA LEU A 30 -11.72 0.07 -5.90
C LEU A 30 -10.30 -0.41 -6.18
N TRP A 31 -10.12 -1.73 -6.34
CA TRP A 31 -8.79 -2.33 -6.41
C TRP A 31 -8.50 -2.94 -7.77
N THR A 32 -7.29 -2.68 -8.24
CA THR A 32 -6.74 -3.31 -9.45
C THR A 32 -5.64 -4.26 -9.03
N GLU A 33 -5.81 -5.54 -9.30
CA GLU A 33 -4.74 -6.52 -9.14
C GLU A 33 -3.67 -6.34 -10.23
N THR A 34 -2.41 -6.31 -9.83
CA THR A 34 -1.27 -6.15 -10.74
C THR A 34 -0.35 -7.35 -10.80
N GLU A 35 -0.31 -8.16 -9.74
CA GLU A 35 0.47 -9.39 -9.68
C GLU A 35 -0.33 -10.45 -8.90
N GLY A 36 -0.28 -11.70 -9.36
CA GLY A 36 -1.12 -12.80 -8.90
C GLY A 36 -0.35 -14.10 -8.66
N ASP A 37 -1.06 -15.23 -8.74
CA ASP A 37 -0.63 -16.55 -8.23
C ASP A 37 0.62 -17.18 -8.88
N GLU A 38 1.20 -16.53 -9.90
CA GLU A 38 2.45 -16.96 -10.54
C GLU A 38 3.69 -16.24 -9.97
N CYS A 39 3.48 -15.37 -8.98
CA CYS A 39 4.53 -14.63 -8.28
C CYS A 39 4.79 -15.26 -6.91
N TYR A 40 6.07 -15.45 -6.57
CA TYR A 40 6.52 -16.14 -5.37
C TYR A 40 7.56 -15.29 -4.65
N ASP A 41 7.17 -14.10 -4.18
CA ASP A 41 8.12 -13.11 -3.67
C ASP A 41 8.98 -13.66 -2.52
N TYR A 42 8.44 -14.55 -1.68
CA TYR A 42 9.14 -15.10 -0.51
C TYR A 42 9.49 -16.59 -0.57
N ASP A 43 9.35 -17.28 -1.71
CA ASP A 43 9.69 -18.71 -1.83
C ASP A 43 11.17 -18.99 -1.46
N TYR A 44 12.05 -18.00 -1.68
CA TYR A 44 13.47 -18.08 -1.31
C TYR A 44 13.73 -18.22 0.20
N LEU A 45 12.76 -17.87 1.06
CA LEU A 45 12.86 -18.07 2.51
C LEU A 45 12.74 -19.56 2.90
N GLY A 46 12.18 -20.39 2.03
CA GLY A 46 11.95 -21.81 2.29
C GLY A 46 10.88 -22.07 3.37
N GLY A 47 10.73 -23.34 3.74
CA GLY A 47 9.84 -23.75 4.84
C GLY A 47 8.36 -23.54 4.48
N ILE A 48 7.61 -22.85 5.34
CA ILE A 48 6.17 -22.59 5.13
C ILE A 48 5.91 -21.62 3.96
N TRP A 49 6.92 -20.85 3.56
CA TRP A 49 6.83 -19.91 2.45
C TRP A 49 7.13 -20.56 1.10
N SER A 50 7.63 -21.81 1.11
CA SER A 50 7.86 -22.55 -0.13
C SER A 50 6.54 -22.79 -0.85
N LYS A 51 6.46 -22.42 -2.13
CA LYS A 51 5.23 -22.42 -2.93
C LYS A 51 4.08 -21.61 -2.30
N GLY A 52 4.43 -20.57 -1.54
CA GLY A 52 3.46 -19.60 -1.06
C GLY A 52 2.74 -18.90 -2.21
N LYS A 53 1.73 -18.11 -1.89
CA LYS A 53 0.95 -17.33 -2.86
C LYS A 53 1.22 -15.85 -2.62
N HIS A 54 1.31 -15.09 -3.70
CA HIS A 54 1.47 -13.65 -3.66
C HIS A 54 0.28 -12.96 -4.32
N ARG A 55 -0.14 -11.82 -3.78
CA ARG A 55 -1.02 -10.87 -4.46
C ARG A 55 -0.47 -9.47 -4.31
N LYS A 56 -0.55 -8.69 -5.39
CA LYS A 56 -0.32 -7.25 -5.36
C LYS A 56 -1.50 -6.52 -5.97
N MET A 57 -2.01 -5.54 -5.23
CA MET A 57 -3.18 -4.74 -5.59
C MET A 57 -2.88 -3.25 -5.45
N LEU A 58 -3.55 -2.46 -6.28
CA LEU A 58 -3.45 -1.01 -6.32
C LEU A 58 -4.82 -0.39 -6.11
N ALA A 59 -4.92 0.67 -5.31
CA ALA A 59 -6.15 1.45 -5.18
C ALA A 59 -5.89 2.94 -4.93
N VAL A 60 -6.90 3.77 -5.23
CA VAL A 60 -6.92 5.17 -4.78
C VAL A 60 -8.11 5.36 -3.85
N LEU A 61 -7.81 5.43 -2.56
CA LEU A 61 -8.81 5.44 -1.50
C LEU A 61 -9.07 6.87 -0.99
N THR A 62 -10.32 7.15 -0.64
CA THR A 62 -10.66 8.28 0.24
C THR A 62 -10.12 8.03 1.64
N LYS A 63 -10.12 9.05 2.49
CA LYS A 63 -9.67 8.91 3.89
C LYS A 63 -10.44 7.80 4.63
N GLY A 64 -11.77 7.76 4.52
CA GLY A 64 -12.58 6.77 5.24
C GLY A 64 -12.40 5.34 4.72
N GLU A 65 -12.23 5.16 3.40
CA GLU A 65 -11.89 3.85 2.81
C GLU A 65 -10.48 3.41 3.24
N PHE A 66 -9.53 4.34 3.28
CA PHE A 66 -8.16 4.05 3.74
C PHE A 66 -8.11 3.66 5.21
N GLU A 67 -8.78 4.40 6.10
CA GLU A 67 -8.85 4.08 7.54
C GLU A 67 -9.52 2.73 7.79
N ARG A 68 -10.57 2.39 7.02
CA ARG A 68 -11.20 1.06 7.09
C ARG A 68 -10.26 -0.03 6.61
N PHE A 69 -9.61 0.15 5.46
CA PHE A 69 -8.61 -0.78 4.94
C PHE A 69 -7.51 -1.08 5.96
N LEU A 70 -6.95 -0.06 6.61
CA LEU A 70 -5.94 -0.25 7.65
C LEU A 70 -6.46 -1.06 8.83
N ALA A 71 -7.69 -0.81 9.28
CA ALA A 71 -8.29 -1.52 10.40
C ALA A 71 -8.60 -2.98 10.06
N ASP A 72 -9.16 -3.24 8.87
CA ASP A 72 -9.55 -4.58 8.42
C ASP A 72 -8.32 -5.47 8.19
N GLU A 73 -7.23 -4.90 7.67
CA GLU A 73 -5.99 -5.63 7.40
C GLU A 73 -4.98 -5.63 8.56
N GLU A 74 -5.32 -4.95 9.67
CA GLU A 74 -4.47 -4.77 10.84
C GLU A 74 -3.09 -4.18 10.48
N LEU A 75 -3.11 -3.13 9.65
CA LEU A 75 -1.92 -2.44 9.16
C LEU A 75 -1.62 -1.18 9.97
N PHE A 76 -0.34 -0.98 10.31
CA PHE A 76 0.17 0.22 10.97
C PHE A 76 1.38 0.79 10.25
N ALA A 77 1.60 2.10 10.37
CA ALA A 77 2.67 2.80 9.68
C ALA A 77 4.03 2.49 10.33
N GLU A 78 5.03 2.20 9.51
CA GLU A 78 6.41 2.02 9.96
C GLU A 78 7.22 3.30 9.78
N ASP A 79 8.08 3.61 10.75
CA ASP A 79 9.07 4.69 10.62
C ASP A 79 10.33 4.19 9.88
N VAL A 80 10.14 3.67 8.67
CA VAL A 80 11.22 3.29 7.76
C VAL A 80 11.27 4.26 6.56
N ARG A 81 12.48 4.49 6.04
CA ARG A 81 12.66 5.24 4.80
C ARG A 81 12.57 4.28 3.63
N THR A 82 11.49 4.38 2.86
CA THR A 82 11.38 3.68 1.59
C THR A 82 12.17 4.46 0.52
N GLY A 83 12.65 3.79 -0.53
CA GLY A 83 13.30 4.44 -1.67
C GLY A 83 12.35 5.27 -2.56
N GLY A 84 11.14 5.57 -2.06
CA GLY A 84 9.98 5.98 -2.84
C GLY A 84 9.17 4.76 -3.31
N SER A 85 7.90 4.98 -3.68
CA SER A 85 7.14 3.99 -4.45
C SER A 85 6.94 4.49 -5.87
N LEU A 86 6.89 3.55 -6.82
CA LEU A 86 6.12 3.75 -8.04
C LEU A 86 4.66 3.87 -7.58
N GLY A 87 4.18 5.10 -7.41
CA GLY A 87 2.81 5.35 -7.01
C GLY A 87 1.83 4.74 -8.01
N VAL A 88 0.55 4.75 -7.65
CA VAL A 88 -0.52 4.26 -8.51
C VAL A 88 -0.47 4.99 -9.87
N PRO A 89 -0.07 4.34 -10.99
CA PRO A 89 0.38 5.04 -12.21
C PRO A 89 -0.68 5.94 -12.84
N TRP A 90 -1.96 5.60 -12.66
CA TRP A 90 -3.09 6.38 -13.14
C TRP A 90 -3.51 7.52 -12.23
N ALA A 91 -3.01 7.58 -10.98
CA ALA A 91 -3.45 8.56 -10.01
C ALA A 91 -2.97 9.97 -10.33
N ASN A 92 -1.77 10.13 -10.95
CA ASN A 92 -1.32 11.36 -11.63
C ASN A 92 0.13 11.21 -12.19
N PRO A 93 0.40 11.64 -13.45
CA PRO A 93 1.69 11.49 -14.13
C PRO A 93 2.87 12.28 -13.51
N TRP A 94 2.62 13.21 -12.59
CA TRP A 94 3.63 14.00 -11.87
C TRP A 94 4.22 13.27 -10.66
N TYR A 95 3.66 12.12 -10.26
CA TYR A 95 4.04 11.36 -9.05
C TYR A 95 4.85 10.09 -9.33
N GLY A 96 5.53 10.00 -10.49
CA GLY A 96 6.30 8.82 -10.89
C GLY A 96 7.33 8.32 -9.86
N LEU A 97 7.72 9.17 -8.91
CA LEU A 97 8.44 8.83 -7.67
C LEU A 97 7.87 9.67 -6.53
N ALA A 98 6.69 9.31 -6.03
CA ALA A 98 6.17 9.90 -4.81
C ALA A 98 6.68 9.10 -3.60
N PRO A 99 7.05 9.79 -2.50
CA PRO A 99 7.44 9.09 -1.29
C PRO A 99 6.24 8.32 -0.76
N ALA A 100 6.46 7.04 -0.51
CA ALA A 100 5.48 6.19 0.13
C ALA A 100 5.87 5.94 1.57
N VAL A 101 4.85 5.96 2.42
CA VAL A 101 4.95 5.48 3.79
C VAL A 101 4.74 3.97 3.76
N SER A 102 5.63 3.24 4.42
CA SER A 102 5.49 1.78 4.59
C SER A 102 4.48 1.51 5.69
N PHE A 103 3.63 0.52 5.47
CA PHE A 103 2.70 -0.04 6.43
C PHE A 103 2.90 -1.55 6.48
N THR A 104 2.86 -2.11 7.68
CA THR A 104 3.06 -3.54 7.92
C THR A 104 2.01 -4.07 8.89
N SER A 105 1.95 -5.39 9.04
CA SER A 105 1.07 -6.07 10.00
C SER A 105 1.87 -7.09 10.82
N ASP A 106 1.48 -7.25 12.09
CA ASP A 106 1.98 -8.32 12.96
C ASP A 106 1.09 -9.57 12.92
N ALA A 107 0.10 -9.61 12.02
CA ALA A 107 -0.82 -10.73 11.88
C ALA A 107 -0.06 -12.04 11.60
N CYS A 108 -0.33 -13.06 12.41
CA CYS A 108 0.27 -14.39 12.22
C CYS A 108 -0.35 -15.06 10.98
N GLY A 109 0.48 -15.72 10.16
CA GLY A 109 0.03 -16.49 9.00
C GLY A 109 0.31 -15.81 7.66
N ALA A 110 0.30 -14.47 7.60
CA ALA A 110 0.51 -13.73 6.36
C ALA A 110 1.56 -12.63 6.51
N ILE A 111 2.34 -12.37 5.46
CA ILE A 111 3.16 -11.18 5.35
C ILE A 111 2.35 -10.14 4.58
N LYS A 112 1.93 -9.06 5.26
CA LYS A 112 1.14 -7.98 4.66
C LYS A 112 1.94 -6.70 4.65
N ASN A 113 2.03 -6.05 3.50
CA ASN A 113 2.70 -4.77 3.35
C ASN A 113 1.84 -3.81 2.52
N ALA A 114 1.85 -2.53 2.87
CA ALA A 114 1.30 -1.50 2.02
C ALA A 114 2.26 -0.31 1.87
N TYR A 115 2.43 0.15 0.63
CA TYR A 115 3.10 1.40 0.32
C TYR A 115 2.05 2.46 0.01
N VAL A 116 1.97 3.46 0.87
CA VAL A 116 0.92 4.47 0.82
C VAL A 116 1.51 5.81 0.41
N THR A 117 1.03 6.32 -0.72
CA THR A 117 1.31 7.67 -1.19
C THR A 117 0.14 8.60 -0.81
N PRO A 118 0.33 9.56 0.11
CA PRO A 118 -0.71 10.50 0.46
C PRO A 118 -0.92 11.50 -0.68
N LEU A 119 -2.16 11.64 -1.15
CA LEU A 119 -2.57 12.52 -2.25
C LEU A 119 -3.34 13.71 -1.66
N PRO A 120 -2.66 14.81 -1.26
CA PRO A 120 -3.35 16.01 -0.84
C PRO A 120 -4.25 16.48 -1.99
N GLY A 121 -5.54 16.67 -1.70
CA GLY A 121 -6.49 17.17 -2.69
C GLY A 121 -6.18 18.63 -2.92
N ILE A 122 -5.56 18.97 -4.04
CA ILE A 122 -5.09 20.35 -4.23
C ILE A 122 -6.15 21.19 -4.95
N ALA A 123 -6.99 21.85 -4.17
CA ALA A 123 -7.62 23.08 -4.64
C ALA A 123 -6.55 24.20 -4.57
N GLY A 124 -6.05 24.64 -5.73
CA GLY A 124 -5.15 25.79 -5.81
C GLY A 124 -3.64 25.50 -5.80
N HIS A 125 -3.18 24.28 -6.10
CA HIS A 125 -1.84 24.17 -6.70
C HIS A 125 -2.02 24.62 -8.14
N ASP A 126 -1.76 25.90 -8.37
CA ASP A 126 -1.27 26.30 -9.67
C ASP A 126 -0.05 25.42 -9.96
N ASN A 127 -0.08 24.78 -11.12
CA ASN A 127 0.81 23.70 -11.59
C ASN A 127 2.28 24.12 -11.78
N GLU A 128 2.86 24.97 -10.92
CA GLU A 128 4.14 25.61 -11.23
C GLU A 128 5.37 24.91 -10.64
N LYS A 129 5.25 24.16 -9.52
CA LYS A 129 6.42 23.48 -8.91
C LYS A 129 6.10 22.12 -8.29
N PRO A 130 6.95 21.09 -8.53
CA PRO A 130 6.88 19.82 -7.83
C PRO A 130 7.16 20.01 -6.33
N TYR A 131 6.59 19.15 -5.49
CA TYR A 131 6.90 19.10 -4.06
C TYR A 131 8.39 18.85 -3.82
N THR A 132 8.97 19.54 -2.84
CA THR A 132 10.35 19.32 -2.41
C THR A 132 10.46 18.12 -1.48
N GLU A 133 11.67 17.57 -1.29
CA GLU A 133 11.92 16.54 -0.26
C GLU A 133 11.45 16.96 1.13
N ARG A 134 11.59 18.25 1.48
CA ARG A 134 11.14 18.77 2.77
C ARG A 134 9.62 18.74 2.92
N ASP A 135 8.88 19.03 1.84
CA ASP A 135 7.41 18.96 1.87
C ASP A 135 6.96 17.53 2.06
N TRP A 136 7.64 16.60 1.39
CA TRP A 136 7.39 15.18 1.52
C TRP A 136 7.72 14.63 2.91
N GLU A 137 8.83 15.03 3.53
CA GLU A 137 9.16 14.65 4.90
C GLU A 137 8.11 15.15 5.91
N ARG A 138 7.53 16.33 5.67
CA ARG A 138 6.44 16.85 6.50
C ARG A 138 5.17 16.01 6.36
N VAL A 139 4.82 15.64 5.13
CA VAL A 139 3.67 14.77 4.86
C VAL A 139 3.89 13.39 5.48
N ARG A 140 5.07 12.79 5.28
CA ARG A 140 5.48 11.52 5.88
C ARG A 140 5.34 11.55 7.40
N ALA A 141 5.93 12.54 8.06
CA ALA A 141 5.88 12.67 9.51
C ALA A 141 4.44 12.79 10.02
N ALA A 142 3.57 13.51 9.31
CA ALA A 142 2.16 13.64 9.66
C ALA A 142 1.39 12.31 9.50
N VAL A 143 1.69 11.51 8.48
CA VAL A 143 1.07 10.19 8.29
C VAL A 143 1.54 9.21 9.35
N ILE A 144 2.84 9.12 9.61
CA ILE A 144 3.37 8.26 10.67
C ILE A 144 2.75 8.61 12.02
N ALA A 145 2.76 9.89 12.40
CA ALA A 145 2.16 10.33 13.66
C ALA A 145 0.66 10.05 13.78
N ALA A 146 -0.05 9.85 12.67
CA ALA A 146 -1.48 9.55 12.67
C ALA A 146 -1.81 8.05 12.67
N TYR A 147 -0.90 7.20 12.20
CA TYR A 147 -1.20 5.79 11.91
C TYR A 147 -0.13 4.78 12.41
N SER A 148 0.88 5.22 13.16
CA SER A 148 1.82 4.34 13.88
C SER A 148 1.32 3.95 15.26
#